data_AF-A0AAE3GB05-F1
#
_entry.id   AF-A0AAE3GB05-F1
#
_cell.length_a   1.000
_cell.length_b   1.000
_cell.length_c   1.000
_cell.angle_alpha   90.00
_cell.angle_beta   90.00
_cell.angle_gamma   90.00
#
_symmetry.space_group_name_H-M   'P 1'
#
loop_
_entity.id
_entity.type
_entity.pdbx_description
1 polymer ?
#
loop_
_entity_poly.entity_id
_entity_poly.type
_entity_poly.pdbx_seq_one_letter_code
_entity_poly.pdbx_strand_id
1 'polypeptide(L)'
;MSANYRYWCGECHYRTPWLTESQGAERQIDHYAQRHPGVPPGGRVEVRQADSGYGCLALVGGLFLLLVLLSTCSSQARSAPLPASPPTAVTTDPAHATALAGGEHAVPHPSRGASPGRP
;
A
#
# COMPACT_ATOMS: atom_id res chain seq x y z
N MET A 1 10.78 15.31 -1.89
CA MET A 1 10.11 15.32 -3.21
C MET A 1 10.62 16.52 -3.98
N SER A 2 11.53 16.33 -4.93
CA SER A 2 12.07 17.42 -5.76
C SER A 2 11.21 17.56 -7.02
N ALA A 3 10.18 18.39 -6.94
CA ALA A 3 9.40 18.78 -8.11
C ALA A 3 10.12 19.91 -8.87
N ASN A 4 10.04 19.87 -10.20
CA ASN A 4 10.50 20.97 -11.05
C ASN A 4 9.30 21.65 -11.69
N TYR A 5 9.41 22.96 -11.87
CA TYR A 5 8.33 23.83 -12.32
C TYR A 5 8.74 24.54 -13.60
N ARG A 6 7.77 24.75 -14.48
CA ARG A 6 7.93 25.54 -15.70
C ARG A 6 6.77 26.53 -15.82
N TYR A 7 7.11 27.81 -15.79
CA TYR A 7 6.14 28.90 -15.87
C TYR A 7 6.03 29.40 -17.30
N TRP A 8 4.81 29.66 -17.75
CA TRP A 8 4.49 30.23 -19.06
C TRP A 8 4.00 31.66 -18.88
N CYS A 9 4.44 32.56 -19.75
CA CYS A 9 3.84 33.88 -19.85
C CYS A 9 2.42 33.76 -20.46
N GLY A 10 1.47 34.53 -19.94
CA GLY A 10 0.12 34.64 -20.50
C GLY A 10 0.04 35.52 -21.75
N GLU A 11 0.96 36.48 -21.87
CA GLU A 11 0.93 37.50 -22.93
C GLU A 11 1.78 37.15 -24.15
N CYS A 12 2.78 36.28 -23.99
CA CYS A 12 3.67 35.87 -25.06
C CYS A 12 4.11 34.42 -24.92
N HIS A 13 4.85 33.89 -25.91
CA HIS A 13 5.32 32.50 -25.92
C HIS A 13 6.54 32.23 -25.03
N TYR A 14 6.93 33.16 -24.16
CA TYR A 14 8.02 32.95 -23.22
C TYR A 14 7.67 31.88 -22.20
N ARG A 15 8.66 31.04 -21.89
CA ARG A 15 8.58 30.03 -20.83
C ARG A 15 9.91 29.92 -20.10
N THR A 16 9.87 29.68 -18.79
CA THR A 16 11.08 29.40 -18.02
C THR A 16 11.64 28.02 -18.38
N PRO A 17 12.94 27.76 -18.14
CA PRO A 17 13.41 26.38 -18.04
C PRO A 17 12.74 25.69 -16.83
N TRP A 18 12.93 24.37 -16.73
CA TRP A 18 12.55 23.62 -15.53
C TRP A 18 13.42 24.08 -14.36
N LEU A 19 12.80 24.66 -13.34
CA LEU A 19 13.46 25.26 -12.18
C LEU A 19 12.76 24.83 -10.90
N THR A 20 13.31 25.20 -9.74
CA THR A 20 12.53 25.18 -8.50
C THR A 20 11.34 26.14 -8.61
N GLU A 21 10.32 25.93 -7.79
CA GLU A 21 9.13 26.80 -7.75
C GLU A 21 9.52 28.27 -7.58
N SER A 22 10.36 28.56 -6.58
CA SER A 22 10.84 29.90 -6.27
C SER A 22 11.57 30.56 -7.45
N GLN A 23 12.53 29.86 -8.05
CA GLN A 23 13.30 30.39 -9.17
C GLN A 23 12.45 30.59 -10.43
N GLY A 24 11.48 29.70 -10.66
CA GLY A 24 10.54 29.83 -11.77
C GLY A 24 9.62 31.03 -11.61
N ALA A 25 9.05 31.22 -10.41
CA ALA A 25 8.20 32.35 -10.09
C ALA A 25 8.93 33.68 -10.19
N GLU A 26 10.13 33.79 -9.60
CA GLU A 26 10.96 34.99 -9.65
C GLU A 26 11.30 35.38 -11.11
N ARG A 27 11.75 34.41 -11.92
CA ARG A 27 12.01 34.67 -13.35
C ARG A 27 10.76 35.05 -14.15
N GLN A 28 9.58 34.58 -13.77
CA GLN A 28 8.33 34.98 -14.41
C GLN A 28 7.99 36.43 -14.06
N ILE A 29 8.14 36.82 -12.79
CA ILE A 29 7.93 38.20 -12.33
C ILE A 29 8.89 39.16 -13.04
N ASP A 30 10.18 38.82 -13.07
CA ASP A 30 11.20 39.63 -13.75
C ASP A 30 10.89 39.80 -15.24
N HIS A 31 10.46 38.71 -15.89
CA HIS A 31 10.04 38.76 -17.28
C HIS A 31 8.85 39.71 -17.48
N TYR A 32 7.82 39.63 -16.63
CA TYR A 32 6.67 40.52 -16.68
C TYR A 32 7.07 41.98 -16.45
N ALA A 33 7.90 42.26 -15.46
CA ALA A 33 8.40 43.61 -15.18
C ALA A 33 9.14 44.23 -16.39
N GLN A 34 9.88 43.41 -17.15
CA GLN A 34 10.69 43.87 -18.27
C GLN A 34 9.92 43.95 -19.60
N ARG A 35 9.04 42.98 -19.89
CA ARG A 35 8.33 42.86 -21.18
C ARG A 35 6.87 43.27 -21.15
N HIS A 36 6.25 43.25 -19.98
CA HIS A 36 4.82 43.53 -19.78
C HIS A 36 4.59 44.48 -18.60
N PRO A 37 5.16 45.70 -18.64
CA PRO A 37 5.05 46.65 -17.53
C PRO A 37 3.59 47.02 -17.26
N GLY A 38 3.19 46.95 -15.99
CA GLY A 38 1.82 47.24 -15.56
C GLY A 38 0.80 46.11 -15.78
N VAL A 39 1.20 45.02 -16.43
CA VAL A 39 0.37 43.81 -16.54
C VAL A 39 0.69 42.89 -15.37
N PRO A 40 -0.30 42.45 -14.57
CA PRO A 40 -0.06 41.50 -13.50
C PRO A 40 0.44 40.16 -14.06
N PRO A 41 1.38 39.48 -13.37
CA PRO A 41 1.85 38.16 -13.80
C PRO A 41 0.69 37.17 -13.95
N GLY A 42 0.69 36.44 -15.06
CA GLY A 42 -0.31 35.44 -15.38
C GLY A 42 0.25 34.32 -16.24
N GLY A 43 -0.64 33.47 -16.74
CA GLY A 43 -0.30 32.31 -17.56
C GLY A 43 -0.49 30.99 -16.81
N ARG A 44 0.20 29.95 -17.27
CA ARG A 44 0.06 28.58 -16.73
C ARG A 44 1.37 28.05 -16.16
N VAL A 45 1.26 27.12 -15.22
CA VAL A 45 2.40 26.45 -14.60
C VAL A 45 2.32 24.96 -14.92
N GLU A 46 3.44 24.40 -15.35
CA GLU A 46 3.61 22.97 -15.52
C GLU A 46 4.50 22.43 -14.41
N VAL A 47 4.10 21.28 -13.85
CA VAL A 47 4.81 20.61 -12.76
C VAL A 47 5.32 19.27 -13.26
N ARG A 48 6.62 19.04 -13.10
CA ARG A 48 7.28 17.76 -13.35
C ARG A 48 7.70 17.17 -12.01
N GLN A 49 7.01 16.10 -11.61
CA GLN A 49 7.49 15.22 -10.54
C GLN A 49 8.78 14.57 -11.03
N ALA A 50 9.83 14.56 -10.20
CA ALA A 50 10.94 13.65 -10.44
C ALA A 50 10.42 12.24 -10.16
N ASP A 51 10.39 11.39 -11.19
CA ASP A 51 9.92 10.02 -11.05
C ASP A 51 10.81 9.30 -10.04
N SER A 52 10.24 8.99 -8.87
CA SER A 52 10.92 8.21 -7.85
C SER A 52 10.88 6.74 -8.28
N GLY A 53 11.85 6.33 -9.10
CA GLY A 53 12.03 4.94 -9.56
C GLY A 53 12.15 3.90 -8.43
N TYR A 54 12.20 4.35 -7.17
CA TYR A 54 12.14 3.53 -5.96
C TYR A 54 10.85 2.70 -5.83
N GLY A 55 9.72 3.12 -6.40
CA GLY A 55 8.47 2.35 -6.29
C GLY A 55 8.55 0.99 -6.98
N CYS A 56 9.09 0.95 -8.20
CA CYS A 56 9.28 -0.29 -8.95
C CYS A 56 10.34 -1.19 -8.30
N LEU A 57 11.47 -0.60 -7.88
CA LEU A 57 12.54 -1.34 -7.20
C LEU A 57 12.07 -1.92 -5.85
N ALA A 58 11.28 -1.17 -5.08
CA ALA A 58 10.71 -1.66 -3.84
C ALA A 58 9.71 -2.81 -4.07
N LEU A 59 8.90 -2.74 -5.13
CA LEU A 59 7.96 -3.79 -5.48
C LEU A 59 8.69 -5.07 -5.93
N VAL A 60 9.69 -4.95 -6.81
CA VAL A 60 10.50 -6.08 -7.27
C VAL A 60 11.29 -6.68 -6.10
N GLY A 61 11.93 -5.86 -5.28
CA GLY A 61 12.67 -6.31 -4.11
C GLY A 61 11.78 -6.99 -3.07
N GLY A 62 10.60 -6.44 -2.81
CA GLY A 62 9.61 -7.03 -1.91
C GLY A 62 9.09 -8.38 -2.41
N LEU A 63 8.76 -8.48 -3.71
CA LEU A 63 8.32 -9.74 -4.31
C LEU A 63 9.43 -10.80 -4.28
N PHE A 64 10.66 -10.41 -4.62
CA PHE A 64 11.82 -11.31 -4.55
C PHE A 64 12.05 -11.82 -3.13
N LEU A 65 12.03 -10.94 -2.13
CA LEU A 65 12.19 -11.31 -0.73
C LEU A 65 11.08 -12.26 -0.26
N LEU A 66 9.84 -12.00 -0.65
CA LEU A 66 8.69 -12.86 -0.34
C LEU A 66 8.87 -14.28 -0.92
N LEU A 67 9.32 -14.39 -2.17
CA LEU A 67 9.57 -15.68 -2.82
C LEU A 67 10.67 -16.48 -2.12
N VAL A 68 11.75 -15.82 -1.69
CA VAL A 68 12.84 -16.47 -0.92
C VAL A 68 12.33 -17.01 0.41
N LEU A 69 11.51 -16.24 1.13
CA LEU A 69 10.91 -16.67 2.39
C LEU A 69 9.99 -17.87 2.19
N LEU A 70 9.09 -17.82 1.19
CA LEU A 70 8.18 -18.93 0.88
C LEU A 70 8.94 -20.20 0.47
N SER A 71 9.99 -20.06 -0.35
CA SER A 71 10.86 -21.17 -0.74
C SER A 71 11.53 -21.82 0.48
N THR A 72 12.07 -21.01 1.38
CA THR A 72 12.72 -21.49 2.61
C THR A 72 11.72 -22.16 3.56
N CYS A 73 10.49 -21.65 3.70
CA CYS A 73 9.45 -22.28 4.52
C CYS A 73 9.06 -23.67 3.99
N SER A 74 8.96 -23.84 2.68
CA SER A 74 8.64 -25.14 2.07
C SER A 74 9.73 -26.21 2.28
N SER A 75 10.99 -25.78 2.43
CA SER A 75 12.12 -26.68 2.68
C SER A 75 12.11 -27.32 4.08
N GLN A 76 11.55 -26.62 5.09
CA GLN A 76 11.41 -27.16 6.45
C GLN A 76 10.30 -28.21 6.58
N ALA A 77 9.25 -28.14 5.76
CA ALA A 77 8.14 -29.10 5.83
C ALA A 77 8.53 -30.54 5.42
N ARG A 78 9.71 -30.73 4.79
CA ARG A 78 10.21 -32.05 4.38
C ARG A 78 11.16 -32.69 5.41
N SER A 79 11.49 -31.98 6.49
CA SER A 79 12.43 -32.45 7.53
C SER A 79 11.74 -32.89 8.83
N ALA A 80 10.41 -32.96 8.87
CA ALA A 80 9.73 -33.58 10.00
C ALA A 80 10.17 -35.05 10.09
N PRO A 81 10.88 -35.47 11.15
CA PRO A 81 11.16 -36.88 11.37
C PRO A 81 9.82 -37.59 11.52
N LEU A 82 9.63 -38.70 10.82
CA LEU A 82 8.51 -39.62 11.05
C LEU A 82 8.36 -39.85 12.56
N PRO A 83 7.19 -39.57 13.17
CA PRO A 83 6.93 -40.06 14.51
C PRO A 83 6.98 -41.60 14.45
N ALA A 84 7.93 -42.16 15.17
CA ALA A 84 8.05 -43.60 15.34
C ALA A 84 6.79 -44.15 16.05
N SER A 85 6.31 -45.28 15.52
CA SER A 85 5.47 -46.31 16.16
C SER A 85 3.95 -46.23 15.90
N PRO A 86 3.31 -47.37 15.57
CA PRO A 86 1.87 -47.48 15.37
C PRO A 86 1.11 -47.42 16.70
N PRO A 87 -0.17 -46.98 16.72
CA PRO A 87 -1.02 -47.17 17.88
C PRO A 87 -1.31 -48.66 18.04
N THR A 88 -0.82 -49.25 19.13
CA THR A 88 -1.26 -50.55 19.60
C THR A 88 -2.78 -50.48 19.77
N ALA A 89 -3.50 -51.22 18.94
CA ALA A 89 -4.92 -51.46 19.11
C ALA A 89 -5.14 -52.13 20.48
N VAL A 90 -5.77 -51.42 21.41
CA VAL A 90 -6.40 -52.03 22.59
C VAL A 90 -7.89 -52.10 22.33
N THR A 91 -8.33 -53.35 22.34
CA THR A 91 -9.66 -53.83 22.11
C THR A 91 -10.68 -53.25 23.11
N THR A 92 -11.90 -53.16 22.62
CA THR A 92 -13.16 -52.77 23.24
C THR A 92 -13.43 -53.42 24.61
N ASP A 93 -13.97 -52.64 25.55
CA ASP A 93 -14.86 -53.15 26.60
C ASP A 93 -16.06 -52.20 26.75
N PRO A 94 -17.30 -52.63 26.42
CA PRO A 94 -18.50 -51.83 26.57
C PRO A 94 -19.30 -52.31 27.79
N ALA A 95 -19.03 -51.77 28.97
CA ALA A 95 -19.95 -51.88 30.11
C ALA A 95 -19.68 -50.79 31.15
N HIS A 96 -20.76 -50.19 31.65
CA HIS A 96 -20.84 -49.14 32.69
C HIS A 96 -20.49 -47.72 32.19
N ALA A 97 -21.29 -46.67 32.38
CA ALA A 97 -22.49 -46.50 33.18
C ALA A 97 -23.32 -45.34 32.59
N THR A 98 -24.63 -45.54 32.68
CA THR A 98 -25.74 -44.64 32.36
C THR A 98 -25.77 -43.40 33.27
N ALA A 99 -26.42 -42.34 32.76
CA ALA A 99 -26.96 -41.16 33.45
C ALA A 99 -25.93 -40.02 33.67
N LEU A 100 -26.17 -38.74 33.39
CA LEU A 100 -27.35 -37.86 33.33
C LEU A 100 -27.05 -36.74 32.31
N ALA A 101 -27.96 -36.45 31.38
CA ALA A 101 -28.84 -35.27 31.39
C ALA A 101 -28.21 -33.96 30.84
N GLY A 102 -28.93 -33.36 29.89
CA GLY A 102 -28.75 -31.98 29.40
C GLY A 102 -27.82 -31.91 28.20
N GLY A 103 -28.19 -31.39 27.04
CA GLY A 103 -29.34 -30.56 26.69
C GLY A 103 -28.91 -29.73 25.49
N GLU A 104 -29.61 -29.95 24.38
CA GLU A 104 -30.02 -28.91 23.42
C GLU A 104 -28.96 -28.34 22.45
N HIS A 105 -29.13 -28.82 21.21
CA HIS A 105 -28.88 -28.17 19.93
C HIS A 105 -28.81 -26.62 19.94
N ALA A 106 -27.84 -26.06 19.24
CA ALA A 106 -28.12 -25.25 18.05
C ALA A 106 -26.85 -24.84 17.28
N VAL A 107 -27.02 -24.91 15.96
CA VAL A 107 -26.11 -24.60 14.85
C VAL A 107 -25.84 -23.08 14.72
N PRO A 108 -24.73 -22.67 14.07
CA PRO A 108 -24.30 -21.28 13.94
C PRO A 108 -25.00 -20.51 12.80
N HIS A 109 -24.96 -19.17 12.82
CA HIS A 109 -24.74 -18.26 11.66
C HIS A 109 -24.85 -16.76 12.08
N PRO A 110 -24.47 -15.77 11.22
CA PRO A 110 -23.74 -14.58 11.65
C PRO A 110 -24.48 -13.25 11.36
N SER A 111 -23.79 -12.15 11.68
CA SER A 111 -23.82 -10.84 11.01
C SER A 111 -25.07 -9.93 11.10
N ARG A 112 -24.87 -8.78 11.75
CA ARG A 112 -25.34 -7.39 11.44
C ARG A 112 -25.06 -6.56 12.70
N GLY A 113 -24.22 -5.53 12.73
CA GLY A 113 -24.11 -4.43 11.77
C GLY A 113 -25.07 -3.31 12.20
N ALA A 114 -24.61 -2.36 13.01
CA ALA A 114 -24.98 -0.93 13.00
C ALA A 114 -24.43 -0.20 14.25
N SER A 115 -23.57 0.80 13.99
CA SER A 115 -23.08 1.82 14.93
C SER A 115 -24.08 2.99 15.02
N PRO A 116 -23.94 3.93 15.96
CA PRO A 116 -25.06 4.64 16.58
C PRO A 116 -25.50 5.91 15.83
N GLY A 117 -26.81 6.16 15.85
CA GLY A 117 -27.40 7.47 15.55
C GLY A 117 -27.49 8.33 16.81
N ARG A 118 -27.01 9.57 16.71
CA ARG A 118 -27.08 10.64 17.72
C ARG A 118 -27.70 11.86 17.01
N PRO A 119 -28.76 12.48 17.54
CA PRO A 119 -29.00 13.90 17.34
C PRO A 119 -28.23 14.73 18.38
#